data_AF-A0A7S3SAA4-F1
#
_entry.id   AF-A0A7S3SAA4-F1
#
_cell.length_a   1.000
_cell.length_b   1.000
_cell.length_c   1.000
_cell.angle_alpha   90.00
_cell.angle_beta   90.00
_cell.angle_gamma   90.00
#
_symmetry.space_group_name_H-M   'P 1'
#
loop_
_entity.id
_entity.type
_entity.pdbx_description
1 polymer ?
#
loop_
_entity_poly.entity_id
_entity_poly.type
_entity_poly.pdbx_seq_one_letter_code
_entity_poly.pdbx_strand_id
1 'polypeptide(L)'
;AALDPTVGASETRAMQREIHRMQLRYAQLQRRQEIMIADMERAIYKRDNIEAKGKTAAARKGAPPTQAALQRQIAELAKKLKMTTHDASVTQMQVMKLQEAQSQRGQQVDAARAELDEAKQQVQQAQRQLGAQSIEARLLRLPLRRNEQLAQKLIAAVEGSYVPAASEIELEEQLEESKSIAESLKSVATHLSRQFTHLAPRIEEILRSEE
;
A
#
# COMPACT_ATOMS: atom_id res chain seq x y z
N ALA A 1 14.35 10.42 -24.51
CA ALA A 1 15.57 9.98 -23.82
C ALA A 1 15.25 8.69 -23.09
N ALA A 2 15.81 7.57 -23.52
CA ALA A 2 15.60 6.26 -22.90
C ALA A 2 16.46 6.15 -21.64
N LEU A 3 15.85 5.71 -20.53
CA LEU A 3 16.54 5.41 -19.27
C LEU A 3 17.47 4.21 -19.48
N ASP A 4 18.77 4.42 -19.29
CA ASP A 4 19.80 3.39 -19.37
C ASP A 4 19.65 2.41 -18.18
N PRO A 5 19.41 1.10 -18.42
CA PRO A 5 19.24 0.10 -17.36
C PRO A 5 20.53 -0.24 -16.58
N THR A 6 21.67 0.36 -16.92
CA THR A 6 22.96 0.12 -16.25
C THR A 6 23.22 1.08 -15.09
N VAL A 7 22.51 2.22 -15.03
CA VAL A 7 22.64 3.20 -13.94
C VAL A 7 21.96 2.64 -12.69
N GLY A 8 22.73 2.40 -11.62
CA GLY A 8 22.24 1.82 -10.35
C GLY A 8 22.43 0.30 -10.22
N ALA A 9 22.85 -0.40 -11.27
CA ALA A 9 23.15 -1.84 -11.20
C ALA A 9 24.38 -2.14 -10.32
N SER A 10 25.37 -1.24 -10.31
CA SER A 10 26.55 -1.32 -9.43
C SER A 10 26.20 -1.12 -7.96
N GLU A 11 25.33 -0.16 -7.66
CA GLU A 11 24.81 0.14 -6.33
C GLU A 11 23.95 -1.00 -5.81
N THR A 12 23.05 -1.54 -6.64
CA THR A 12 22.21 -2.69 -6.29
C THR A 12 23.06 -3.92 -5.95
N ARG A 13 24.12 -4.20 -6.73
CA ARG A 13 25.07 -5.29 -6.44
C ARG A 13 25.89 -5.03 -5.17
N ALA A 14 26.24 -3.78 -4.88
CA ALA A 14 26.92 -3.41 -3.65
C ALA A 14 26.01 -3.62 -2.43
N MET A 15 24.75 -3.19 -2.51
CA MET A 15 23.74 -3.41 -1.47
C MET A 15 23.49 -4.90 -1.23
N GLN A 16 23.38 -5.71 -2.29
CA GLN A 16 23.22 -7.17 -2.17
C GLN A 16 24.39 -7.83 -1.42
N ARG A 17 25.63 -7.42 -1.70
CA ARG A 17 26.81 -7.91 -0.97
C ARG A 17 26.79 -7.49 0.50
N GLU A 18 26.38 -6.27 0.81
CA GLU A 18 26.27 -5.81 2.18
C GLU A 18 25.16 -6.53 2.95
N ILE A 19 24.00 -6.76 2.33
CA ILE A 19 22.92 -7.59 2.90
C ILE A 19 23.46 -8.98 3.25
N HIS A 20 24.20 -9.61 2.34
CA HIS A 20 24.80 -10.91 2.60
C HIS A 20 25.81 -10.86 3.76
N ARG A 21 26.63 -9.80 3.83
CA ARG A 21 27.59 -9.58 4.93
C ARG A 21 26.88 -9.42 6.27
N MET A 22 25.77 -8.69 6.29
CA MET A 22 24.92 -8.52 7.46
C MET A 22 24.30 -9.85 7.88
N GLN A 23 23.84 -10.68 6.94
CA GLN A 23 23.31 -12.02 7.23
C GLN A 23 24.39 -12.93 7.85
N LEU A 24 25.62 -12.94 7.32
CA LEU A 24 26.71 -13.71 7.91
C LEU A 24 27.05 -13.23 9.33
N ARG A 25 27.12 -11.91 9.52
CA ARG A 25 27.39 -11.33 10.84
C ARG A 25 26.29 -11.67 11.84
N TYR A 26 25.04 -11.67 11.40
CA TYR A 26 23.90 -12.08 12.21
C TYR A 26 24.01 -13.54 12.64
N ALA A 27 24.30 -14.46 11.71
CA ALA A 27 24.50 -15.88 12.03
C ALA A 27 25.67 -16.10 13.02
N GLN A 28 26.77 -15.36 12.87
CA GLN A 28 27.88 -15.40 13.83
C GLN A 28 27.48 -14.88 15.22
N LEU A 29 26.68 -13.81 15.27
CA LEU A 29 26.18 -13.26 16.52
C LEU A 29 25.26 -14.25 17.24
N GLN A 30 24.37 -14.92 16.51
CA GLN A 30 23.50 -15.96 17.07
C GLN A 30 24.31 -17.11 17.67
N ARG A 31 25.33 -17.63 16.98
CA ARG A 31 26.22 -18.67 17.53
C ARG A 31 26.93 -18.22 18.81
N ARG A 32 27.40 -16.96 18.86
CA ARG A 32 28.01 -16.41 20.08
C ARG A 32 27.01 -16.29 21.22
N GLN A 33 25.77 -15.94 20.92
CA GLN A 33 24.69 -15.89 21.90
C GLN A 33 24.38 -17.29 22.45
N GLU A 34 24.30 -18.31 21.61
CA GLU A 34 24.11 -19.71 22.02
C GLU A 34 25.24 -20.19 22.94
N ILE A 35 26.50 -19.90 22.59
CA ILE A 35 27.67 -20.24 23.44
C ILE A 35 27.57 -19.53 24.79
N MET A 36 27.22 -18.24 24.81
CA MET A 36 27.06 -17.47 26.05
C MET A 36 25.95 -18.04 26.94
N ILE A 37 24.82 -18.46 26.35
CA ILE A 37 23.73 -19.10 27.08
C ILE A 37 24.20 -20.42 27.70
N ALA A 38 24.88 -21.28 26.93
CA ALA A 38 25.39 -22.56 27.42
C ALA A 38 26.42 -22.39 28.56
N ASP A 39 27.31 -21.40 28.45
CA ASP A 39 28.27 -21.08 29.51
C ASP A 39 27.58 -20.55 30.77
N MET A 40 26.55 -19.72 30.60
CA MET A 40 25.74 -19.20 31.69
C MET A 40 24.99 -20.33 32.41
N GLU A 41 24.36 -21.24 31.68
CA GLU A 41 23.72 -22.43 32.24
C GLU A 41 24.73 -23.28 33.02
N ARG A 42 25.91 -23.54 32.46
CA ARG A 42 26.96 -24.32 33.13
C ARG A 42 27.45 -23.64 34.41
N ALA A 43 27.54 -22.31 34.42
CA ALA A 43 27.91 -21.54 35.61
C ALA A 43 26.84 -21.65 36.71
N ILE A 44 25.56 -21.55 36.35
CA ILE A 44 24.43 -21.74 37.28
C ILE A 44 24.46 -23.17 37.86
N TYR A 45 24.58 -24.19 37.00
CA TYR A 45 24.68 -25.59 37.44
C TYR A 45 25.83 -25.82 38.43
N LYS A 46 27.01 -25.25 38.17
CA LYS A 46 28.15 -25.35 39.11
C LYS A 46 27.85 -24.66 40.44
N ARG A 47 27.27 -23.45 40.41
CA ARG A 47 26.90 -22.71 41.62
C ARG A 47 25.92 -23.51 42.48
N ASP A 48 24.86 -24.03 41.86
CA ASP A 48 23.82 -24.76 42.55
C ASP A 48 24.34 -26.11 43.09
N ASN A 49 25.25 -26.77 42.37
CA ASN A 49 25.92 -27.99 42.85
C ASN A 49 26.80 -27.72 44.09
N ILE A 50 27.54 -26.60 44.10
CA ILE A 50 28.34 -26.17 45.25
C ILE A 50 27.43 -25.86 46.44
N GLU A 51 26.32 -25.13 46.22
CA GLU A 51 25.36 -24.80 47.26
C GLU A 51 24.71 -26.06 47.85
N ALA A 52 24.29 -27.01 47.00
CA ALA A 52 23.71 -28.28 47.42
C ALA A 52 24.71 -29.14 48.21
N LYS A 53 25.97 -29.21 47.77
CA LYS A 53 27.06 -29.89 48.50
C LYS A 53 27.37 -29.22 49.83
N GLY A 54 27.37 -27.88 49.88
CA GLY A 54 27.54 -27.13 51.12
C GLY A 54 26.43 -27.39 52.13
N LYS A 55 25.17 -27.40 51.67
CA LYS A 55 23.98 -27.72 52.51
C LYS A 55 23.99 -29.15 53.02
N THR A 56 24.33 -30.13 52.17
CA THR A 56 24.40 -31.54 52.57
C THR A 56 25.58 -31.85 53.49
N ALA A 57 26.73 -31.19 53.32
CA ALA A 57 27.85 -31.28 54.27
C ALA A 57 27.50 -30.70 55.65
N ALA A 58 26.72 -29.61 55.69
CA ALA A 58 26.18 -29.04 56.93
C ALA A 58 25.11 -29.93 57.57
N ALA A 59 24.23 -30.55 56.78
CA ALA A 59 23.17 -31.45 57.26
C ALA A 59 23.70 -32.82 57.75
N ARG A 60 24.79 -33.34 57.16
CA ARG A 60 25.43 -34.60 57.59
C ARG A 60 25.99 -34.56 59.02
N LYS A 61 26.15 -33.37 59.62
CA LYS A 61 26.55 -33.25 61.03
C LYS A 61 25.42 -33.50 62.03
N GLY A 62 24.17 -33.73 61.60
CA GLY A 62 23.06 -34.14 62.47
C GLY A 62 22.67 -33.16 63.59
N ALA A 63 23.39 -32.05 63.73
CA ALA A 63 23.16 -31.05 64.74
C ALA A 63 21.98 -30.16 64.32
N PRO A 64 21.01 -29.89 65.21
CA PRO A 64 19.97 -28.92 64.93
C PRO A 64 20.61 -27.56 64.59
N PRO A 65 20.02 -26.81 63.64
CA PRO A 65 20.57 -25.52 63.24
C PRO A 65 20.68 -24.62 64.46
N THR A 66 21.89 -24.10 64.70
CA THR A 66 22.13 -23.20 65.83
C THR A 66 21.30 -21.92 65.65
N GLN A 67 20.95 -21.25 66.74
CA GLN A 67 20.20 -19.98 66.71
C GLN A 67 20.86 -18.97 65.75
N ALA A 68 22.20 -18.92 65.71
CA ALA A 68 22.96 -18.09 64.79
C ALA A 68 22.77 -18.47 63.30
N ALA A 69 22.62 -19.76 62.99
CA ALA A 69 22.34 -20.23 61.64
C ALA A 69 20.92 -19.83 61.19
N LEU A 70 19.93 -19.96 62.08
CA LEU A 70 18.57 -19.50 61.81
C LEU A 70 18.50 -17.98 61.63
N GLN A 71 19.19 -17.20 62.47
CA GLN A 71 19.27 -15.75 62.32
C GLN A 71 19.91 -15.34 60.98
N ARG A 72 20.96 -16.03 60.53
CA ARG A 72 21.56 -15.80 59.20
C ARG A 72 20.58 -16.10 58.07
N GLN A 73 19.84 -17.20 58.15
CA GLN A 73 18.82 -17.54 57.15
C GLN A 73 17.69 -16.50 57.11
N ILE A 74 17.22 -16.02 58.26
CA ILE A 74 16.23 -14.94 58.33
C ILE A 74 16.77 -13.67 57.68
N ALA A 75 18.02 -13.28 57.97
CA ALA A 75 18.64 -12.10 57.36
C ALA A 75 18.80 -12.24 55.84
N GLU A 76 19.20 -13.42 55.34
CA GLU A 76 19.28 -13.70 53.91
C GLU A 76 17.92 -13.66 53.24
N LEU A 77 16.89 -14.27 53.83
CA LEU A 77 15.53 -14.24 53.31
C LEU A 77 14.97 -12.81 53.30
N ALA A 78 15.20 -12.02 54.34
CA ALA A 78 14.80 -10.62 54.39
C ALA A 78 15.51 -9.79 53.30
N LYS A 79 16.79 -10.05 53.04
CA LYS A 79 17.53 -9.41 51.94
C LYS A 79 16.95 -9.81 50.58
N LYS A 80 16.70 -11.11 50.35
CA LYS A 80 16.09 -11.62 49.12
C LYS A 80 14.72 -11.00 48.89
N LEU A 81 13.87 -10.96 49.93
CA LEU A 81 12.55 -10.33 49.86
C LEU A 81 12.68 -8.88 49.40
N LYS A 82 13.53 -8.07 50.04
CA LYS A 82 13.75 -6.66 49.65
C LYS A 82 14.20 -6.52 48.20
N MET A 83 15.14 -7.34 47.75
CA MET A 83 15.60 -7.32 46.36
C MET A 83 14.48 -7.69 45.39
N THR A 84 13.75 -8.78 45.64
CA THR A 84 12.64 -9.20 44.79
C THR A 84 11.51 -8.17 44.76
N THR A 85 11.20 -7.50 45.88
CA THR A 85 10.22 -6.42 45.90
C THR A 85 10.68 -5.22 45.08
N HIS A 86 11.97 -4.87 45.14
CA HIS A 86 12.53 -3.82 44.31
C HIS A 86 12.46 -4.17 42.82
N ASP A 87 12.88 -5.39 42.45
CA ASP A 87 12.84 -5.88 41.07
C ASP A 87 11.39 -5.93 40.54
N ALA A 88 10.42 -6.33 41.37
CA ALA A 88 9.00 -6.30 41.02
C ALA A 88 8.50 -4.86 40.77
N SER A 89 8.95 -3.89 41.57
CA SER A 89 8.61 -2.48 41.37
C SER A 89 9.21 -1.92 40.07
N VAL A 90 10.46 -2.27 39.76
CA VAL A 90 11.13 -1.86 38.52
C VAL A 90 10.45 -2.47 37.30
N THR A 91 10.13 -3.77 37.35
CA THR A 91 9.43 -4.44 36.24
C THR A 91 8.03 -3.87 36.05
N GLN A 92 7.29 -3.56 37.12
CA GLN A 92 6.00 -2.88 37.03
C GLN A 92 6.12 -1.52 36.33
N MET A 93 7.15 -0.72 36.65
CA MET A 93 7.39 0.56 35.99
C MET A 93 7.70 0.38 34.49
N GLN A 94 8.47 -0.66 34.12
CA GLN A 94 8.75 -0.98 32.72
C GLN A 94 7.48 -1.39 31.96
N VAL A 95 6.61 -2.18 32.59
CA VAL A 95 5.31 -2.57 32.00
C VAL A 95 4.47 -1.34 31.71
N MET A 96 4.37 -0.40 32.66
CA MET A 96 3.61 0.83 32.45
C MET A 96 4.16 1.68 31.29
N LYS A 97 5.49 1.82 31.19
CA LYS A 97 6.14 2.51 30.07
C LYS A 97 5.86 1.84 28.72
N LEU A 98 5.89 0.50 28.68
CA LEU A 98 5.58 -0.25 27.47
C LEU A 98 4.11 -0.11 27.07
N GLN A 99 3.18 -0.10 28.03
CA GLN A 99 1.76 0.13 27.79
C GLN A 99 1.50 1.53 27.21
N GLU A 100 2.15 2.56 27.77
CA GLU A 100 2.05 3.92 27.24
C GLU A 100 2.60 4.02 25.82
N ALA A 101 3.78 3.44 25.55
CA ALA A 101 4.36 3.38 24.22
C ALA A 101 3.47 2.60 23.24
N GLN A 102 2.83 1.52 23.68
CA GLN A 102 1.88 0.75 22.88
C GLN A 102 0.65 1.60 22.52
N SER A 103 0.10 2.34 23.48
CA SER A 103 -1.04 3.23 23.26
C SER A 103 -0.71 4.33 22.25
N GLN A 104 0.45 4.99 22.39
CA GLN A 104 0.90 6.02 21.46
C GLN A 104 1.11 5.47 20.05
N ARG A 105 1.72 4.28 19.90
CA ARG A 105 1.86 3.64 18.59
C ARG A 105 0.50 3.26 17.99
N GLY A 106 -0.45 2.82 18.81
CA GLY A 106 -1.82 2.55 18.37
C GLY A 106 -2.45 3.80 17.75
N GLN A 107 -2.35 4.94 18.42
CA GLN A 107 -2.86 6.22 17.91
C GLN A 107 -2.17 6.63 16.59
N GLN A 108 -0.87 6.42 16.46
CA GLN A 108 -0.15 6.69 15.21
C GLN A 108 -0.61 5.79 14.06
N VAL A 109 -0.86 4.51 14.33
CA VAL A 109 -1.39 3.57 13.33
C VAL A 109 -2.78 3.99 12.88
N ASP A 110 -3.65 4.39 13.80
CA ASP A 110 -5.00 4.83 13.47
C ASP A 110 -5.01 6.14 12.67
N ALA A 111 -4.13 7.10 13.01
CA ALA A 111 -3.94 8.33 12.25
C ALA A 111 -3.44 8.03 10.81
N ALA A 112 -2.40 7.20 10.67
CA ALA A 112 -1.87 6.82 9.37
C ALA A 112 -2.90 6.06 8.51
N ARG A 113 -3.78 5.27 9.13
CA ARG A 113 -4.90 4.61 8.44
C ARG A 113 -5.93 5.62 7.92
N ALA A 114 -6.28 6.61 8.73
CA ALA A 114 -7.20 7.67 8.30
C ALA A 114 -6.63 8.45 7.09
N GLU A 115 -5.36 8.83 7.14
CA GLU A 115 -4.67 9.50 6.02
C GLU A 115 -4.64 8.63 4.75
N LEU A 116 -4.36 7.32 4.90
CA LEU A 116 -4.36 6.38 3.79
C LEU A 116 -5.75 6.27 3.12
N ASP A 117 -6.80 6.22 3.92
CA ASP A 117 -8.16 6.10 3.41
C ASP A 117 -8.62 7.40 2.74
N GLU A 118 -8.23 8.57 3.25
CA GLU A 118 -8.44 9.85 2.57
C GLU A 118 -7.70 9.89 1.21
N ALA A 119 -6.43 9.50 1.18
CA ALA A 119 -5.66 9.45 -0.06
C ALA A 119 -6.29 8.49 -1.09
N LYS A 120 -6.80 7.33 -0.67
CA LYS A 120 -7.53 6.41 -1.56
C LYS A 120 -8.79 7.05 -2.13
N GLN A 121 -9.56 7.78 -1.31
CA GLN A 121 -10.76 8.47 -1.78
C GLN A 121 -10.41 9.54 -2.82
N GLN A 122 -9.35 10.33 -2.58
CA GLN A 122 -8.86 11.32 -3.54
C GLN A 122 -8.43 10.67 -4.86
N VAL A 123 -7.72 9.54 -4.81
CA VAL A 123 -7.33 8.78 -6.02
C VAL A 123 -8.56 8.29 -6.79
N GLN A 124 -9.56 7.74 -6.10
CA GLN A 124 -10.79 7.29 -6.75
C GLN A 124 -11.55 8.44 -7.40
N GLN A 125 -11.61 9.60 -6.74
CA GLN A 125 -12.24 10.80 -7.30
C GLN A 125 -11.49 11.29 -8.55
N ALA A 126 -10.16 11.37 -8.50
CA ALA A 126 -9.33 11.76 -9.63
C ALA A 126 -9.49 10.79 -10.82
N GLN A 127 -9.56 9.48 -10.57
CA GLN A 127 -9.81 8.48 -11.61
C GLN A 127 -11.16 8.65 -12.28
N ARG A 128 -12.22 8.95 -11.51
CA ARG A 128 -13.56 9.23 -12.07
C ARG A 128 -13.55 10.49 -12.92
N GLN A 129 -12.88 11.55 -12.46
CA GLN A 129 -12.77 12.81 -13.21
C GLN A 129 -11.97 12.62 -14.52
N LEU A 130 -10.83 11.93 -14.46
CA LEU A 130 -10.04 11.60 -15.66
C LEU A 130 -10.84 10.74 -16.64
N GLY A 131 -11.60 9.75 -16.14
CA GLY A 131 -12.48 8.94 -16.97
C GLY A 131 -13.54 9.76 -17.68
N ALA A 132 -14.20 10.67 -16.97
CA ALA A 132 -15.21 11.57 -17.55
C ALA A 132 -14.60 12.49 -18.62
N GLN A 133 -13.47 13.13 -18.32
CA GLN A 133 -12.77 14.01 -19.27
C GLN A 133 -12.26 13.25 -20.50
N SER A 134 -11.79 12.02 -20.33
CA SER A 134 -11.35 11.20 -21.47
C SER A 134 -12.50 10.83 -22.40
N ILE A 135 -13.70 10.60 -21.86
CA ILE A 135 -14.90 10.33 -22.66
C ILE A 135 -15.31 11.60 -23.40
N GLU A 136 -15.38 12.72 -22.71
CA GLU A 136 -15.73 14.02 -23.28
C GLU A 136 -14.78 14.40 -24.43
N ALA A 137 -13.47 14.32 -24.20
CA ALA A 137 -12.45 14.59 -25.23
C ALA A 137 -12.61 13.65 -26.45
N ARG A 138 -12.99 12.38 -26.23
CA ARG A 138 -13.24 11.43 -27.32
C ARG A 138 -14.49 11.81 -28.12
N LEU A 139 -15.56 12.26 -27.47
CA LEU A 139 -16.80 12.69 -28.13
C LEU A 139 -16.59 13.95 -28.96
N LEU A 140 -15.81 14.92 -28.47
CA LEU A 140 -15.54 16.18 -29.16
C LEU A 140 -14.57 16.03 -30.34
N ARG A 141 -13.80 14.94 -30.42
CA ARG A 141 -12.75 14.77 -31.43
C ARG A 141 -13.26 14.76 -32.87
N LEU A 142 -14.38 14.07 -33.14
CA LEU A 142 -14.96 13.99 -34.49
C LEU A 142 -15.58 15.32 -34.96
N PRO A 143 -16.45 16.01 -34.19
CA PRO A 143 -16.99 17.29 -34.60
C PRO A 143 -15.91 18.35 -34.74
N LEU A 144 -14.87 18.36 -33.88
CA LEU A 144 -13.74 19.28 -34.02
C LEU A 144 -13.03 19.09 -35.37
N ARG A 145 -12.71 17.84 -35.73
CA ARG A 145 -12.07 17.53 -37.03
C ARG A 145 -12.96 17.92 -38.22
N ARG A 146 -14.27 17.72 -38.13
CA ARG A 146 -15.22 18.14 -39.16
C ARG A 146 -15.21 19.66 -39.32
N ASN A 147 -15.25 20.40 -38.21
CA ASN A 147 -15.24 21.86 -38.20
C ASN A 147 -13.91 22.41 -38.73
N GLU A 148 -12.78 21.80 -38.39
CA GLU A 148 -11.46 22.15 -38.92
C GLU A 148 -11.40 21.99 -40.45
N GLN A 149 -11.90 20.87 -40.97
CA GLN A 149 -11.97 20.63 -42.42
C GLN A 149 -12.89 21.64 -43.12
N LEU A 150 -14.03 21.95 -42.52
CA LEU A 150 -14.96 22.94 -43.07
C LEU A 150 -14.33 24.34 -43.07
N ALA A 151 -13.65 24.74 -42.01
CA ALA A 151 -12.94 26.01 -41.94
C ALA A 151 -11.86 26.11 -43.03
N GLN A 152 -11.08 25.06 -43.26
CA GLN A 152 -10.09 25.03 -44.35
C GLN A 152 -10.72 25.21 -45.73
N LYS A 153 -11.86 24.57 -45.99
CA LYS A 153 -12.59 24.73 -47.26
C LYS A 153 -13.11 26.16 -47.44
N LEU A 154 -13.66 26.76 -46.39
CA LEU A 154 -14.13 28.16 -46.43
C LEU A 154 -12.97 29.14 -46.66
N ILE A 155 -11.82 28.92 -46.03
CA ILE A 155 -10.61 29.73 -46.25
C ILE A 155 -10.17 29.62 -47.71
N ALA A 156 -10.06 28.41 -48.26
CA ALA A 156 -9.70 28.21 -49.66
C ALA A 156 -10.71 28.87 -50.63
N ALA A 157 -12.00 28.91 -50.27
CA ALA A 157 -13.02 29.57 -51.08
C ALA A 157 -12.86 31.10 -51.08
N VAL A 158 -12.54 31.69 -49.91
CA VAL A 158 -12.23 33.13 -49.80
C VAL A 158 -10.96 33.47 -50.58
N GLU A 159 -9.96 32.59 -50.56
CA GLU A 159 -8.69 32.75 -51.30
C GLU A 159 -8.83 32.43 -52.80
N GLY A 160 -10.01 31.98 -53.26
CA GLY A 160 -10.28 31.65 -54.67
C GLY A 160 -9.58 30.37 -55.16
N SER A 161 -8.97 29.59 -54.26
CA SER A 161 -8.25 28.35 -54.56
C SER A 161 -9.10 27.08 -54.40
N TYR A 162 -10.35 27.24 -53.95
CA TYR A 162 -11.27 26.12 -53.76
C TYR A 162 -11.78 25.56 -55.09
N VAL A 163 -11.60 24.25 -55.26
CA VAL A 163 -12.15 23.50 -56.39
C VAL A 163 -13.10 22.42 -55.85
N PRO A 164 -14.39 22.43 -56.19
CA PRO A 164 -15.32 21.36 -55.84
C PRO A 164 -14.83 20.01 -56.40
N ALA A 165 -14.89 18.96 -55.58
CA ALA A 165 -14.36 17.65 -55.95
C ALA A 165 -15.24 16.87 -56.94
N ALA A 166 -16.51 17.28 -57.12
CA ALA A 166 -17.49 16.62 -57.98
C ALA A 166 -18.33 17.67 -58.70
N SER A 167 -18.94 17.29 -59.82
CA SER A 167 -19.88 18.14 -60.56
C SER A 167 -21.18 18.35 -59.79
N GLU A 168 -21.92 19.41 -60.10
CA GLU A 168 -23.17 19.77 -59.42
C GLU A 168 -24.21 18.63 -59.45
N ILE A 169 -24.28 17.91 -60.57
CA ILE A 169 -25.18 16.77 -60.77
C ILE A 169 -24.76 15.58 -59.88
N GLU A 170 -23.47 15.25 -59.83
CA GLU A 170 -22.95 14.17 -58.97
C GLU A 170 -23.13 14.48 -57.48
N LEU A 171 -23.06 15.76 -57.09
CA LEU A 171 -23.33 16.21 -55.72
C LEU A 171 -24.81 16.07 -55.36
N GLU A 172 -25.73 16.38 -56.27
CA GLU A 172 -27.17 16.20 -56.07
C GLU A 172 -27.55 14.72 -55.91
N GLU A 173 -26.99 13.84 -56.75
CA GLU A 173 -27.19 12.39 -56.63
C GLU A 173 -26.68 11.86 -55.29
N GLN A 174 -25.46 12.24 -54.88
CA GLN A 174 -24.90 11.84 -53.59
C GLN A 174 -25.70 12.39 -52.39
N LEU A 175 -26.29 13.58 -52.54
CA LEU A 175 -27.14 14.18 -51.51
C LEU A 175 -28.45 13.39 -51.36
N GLU A 176 -29.08 12.99 -52.46
CA GLU A 176 -30.30 12.16 -52.44
C GLU A 176 -30.03 10.76 -51.88
N GLU A 177 -28.91 10.12 -52.26
CA GLU A 177 -28.48 8.86 -51.65
C GLU A 177 -28.24 9.01 -50.14
N SER A 178 -27.54 10.07 -49.72
CA SER A 178 -27.31 10.40 -48.31
C SER A 178 -28.62 10.59 -47.55
N LYS A 179 -29.60 11.29 -48.12
CA LYS A 179 -30.92 11.51 -47.50
C LYS A 179 -31.66 10.18 -47.34
N SER A 180 -31.66 9.34 -48.38
CA SER A 180 -32.29 8.01 -48.33
C SER A 180 -31.68 7.10 -47.25
N ILE A 181 -30.35 7.14 -47.10
CA ILE A 181 -29.65 6.40 -46.04
C ILE A 181 -30.01 6.97 -44.66
N ALA A 182 -30.08 8.29 -44.51
CA ALA A 182 -30.46 8.92 -43.25
C ALA A 182 -31.90 8.55 -42.83
N GLU A 183 -32.85 8.55 -43.75
CA GLU A 183 -34.23 8.10 -43.51
C GLU A 183 -34.28 6.63 -43.10
N SER A 184 -33.50 5.78 -43.77
CA SER A 184 -33.37 4.37 -43.43
C SER A 184 -32.81 4.17 -42.02
N LEU A 185 -31.77 4.91 -41.64
CA LEU A 185 -31.20 4.87 -40.29
C LEU A 185 -32.17 5.37 -39.22
N LYS A 186 -32.94 6.44 -39.49
CA LYS A 186 -34.02 6.92 -38.61
C LYS A 186 -35.09 5.85 -38.42
N SER A 187 -35.46 5.11 -39.47
CA SER A 187 -36.42 4.00 -39.38
C SER A 187 -35.90 2.85 -38.50
N VAL A 188 -34.62 2.51 -38.60
CA VAL A 188 -33.98 1.48 -37.76
C VAL A 188 -33.88 1.94 -36.31
N ALA A 189 -33.50 3.19 -36.07
CA ALA A 189 -33.41 3.76 -34.73
C ALA A 189 -34.78 3.81 -34.02
N THR A 190 -35.84 4.18 -34.74
CA THR A 190 -37.22 4.15 -34.22
C THR A 190 -37.71 2.72 -33.95
N HIS A 191 -37.31 1.75 -34.78
CA HIS A 191 -37.61 0.33 -34.53
C HIS A 191 -36.89 -0.19 -33.28
N LEU A 192 -35.60 0.13 -33.11
CA LEU A 192 -34.80 -0.25 -31.94
C LEU A 192 -35.32 0.41 -30.65
N SER A 193 -35.77 1.67 -30.71
CA SER A 193 -36.41 2.37 -29.59
C SER A 193 -37.68 1.65 -29.12
N ARG A 194 -38.49 1.13 -30.05
CA ARG A 194 -39.70 0.35 -29.74
C ARG A 194 -39.39 -1.04 -29.15
N GLN A 195 -38.33 -1.69 -29.62
CA GLN A 195 -37.93 -3.01 -29.13
C GLN A 195 -37.22 -2.95 -27.77
N PHE A 196 -36.44 -1.90 -27.51
CA PHE A 196 -35.65 -1.74 -26.29
C PHE A 196 -36.05 -0.47 -25.54
N THR A 197 -37.19 -0.55 -24.83
CA THR A 197 -37.81 0.58 -24.11
C THR A 197 -36.92 1.23 -23.05
N HIS A 198 -35.96 0.49 -22.50
CA HIS A 198 -34.97 1.01 -21.53
C HIS A 198 -33.88 1.88 -22.18
N LEU A 199 -33.68 1.80 -23.50
CA LEU A 199 -32.73 2.61 -24.27
C LEU A 199 -33.42 3.69 -25.12
N ALA A 200 -34.74 3.60 -25.29
CA ALA A 200 -35.58 4.56 -26.00
C ALA A 200 -35.26 6.04 -25.72
N PRO A 201 -35.16 6.52 -24.46
CA PRO A 201 -34.91 7.94 -24.19
C PRO A 201 -33.55 8.42 -24.73
N ARG A 202 -32.52 7.55 -24.72
CA ARG A 202 -31.17 7.88 -25.20
C ARG A 202 -31.08 7.84 -26.73
N ILE A 203 -31.85 6.96 -27.37
CA ILE A 203 -31.96 6.88 -28.83
C ILE A 203 -32.73 8.10 -29.37
N GLU A 204 -33.78 8.53 -28.69
CA GLU A 204 -34.54 9.74 -29.04
C GLU A 204 -33.74 11.03 -28.86
N GLU A 205 -32.89 11.11 -27.83
CA GLU A 205 -31.99 12.24 -27.62
C GLU A 205 -30.98 12.40 -28.77
N ILE A 206 -30.40 11.29 -29.24
CA ILE A 206 -29.47 11.28 -30.39
C ILE A 206 -30.21 11.71 -31.67
N LEU A 207 -31.43 11.21 -31.90
CA LEU A 207 -32.24 11.57 -33.07
C LEU A 207 -32.63 13.05 -33.12
N ARG A 208 -32.80 13.71 -31.96
CA ARG A 208 -33.08 15.16 -31.88
C ARG A 208 -31.83 16.03 -32.00
N SER A 209 -30.64 15.50 -31.70
CA SER A 209 -29.38 16.26 -31.78
C SER A 209 -28.85 16.47 -33.20
N GLU A 210 -29.44 15.80 -34.20
CA GLU A 210 -29.09 15.91 -35.63
C GLU A 210 -30.06 16.78 -36.45
N GLU A 211 -31.07 17.40 -35.82
CA GLU A 211 -31.89 18.48 -36.40
C GLU A 211 -31.23 19.85 -36.18
#